data_AF-A0A968YCI5-F1
#
_entry.id   AF-A0A968YCI5-F1
#
_cell.length_a   1.000
_cell.length_b   1.000
_cell.length_c   1.000
_cell.angle_alpha   90.00
_cell.angle_beta   90.00
_cell.angle_gamma   90.00
#
_symmetry.space_group_name_H-M   'P 1'
#
loop_
_entity.id
_entity.type
_entity.pdbx_description
1 polymer ?
#
loop_
_entity_poly.entity_id
_entity_poly.type
_entity_poly.pdbx_seq_one_letter_code
_entity_poly.pdbx_strand_id
1 'polypeptide(L)' 'MISAEQVELIKGKYEALRAEFDERSRRLWSAVEANSLGYGGVVAVAEATGLAESTIRLGQQELKAQVGSARTIQERRI' A
#
# COMPACT_ATOMS: atom_id res chain seq x y z
N MET A 1 -7.49 -5.10 16.64
CA MET A 1 -6.54 -4.05 17.05
C MET A 1 -5.24 -4.36 16.33
N ILE A 2 -4.62 -3.38 15.67
CA ILE A 2 -3.32 -3.60 15.04
C ILE A 2 -2.29 -3.73 16.17
N SER A 3 -1.51 -4.81 16.18
CA SER A 3 -0.51 -5.07 17.21
C SER A 3 0.81 -4.38 16.89
N ALA A 4 1.61 -4.08 17.92
CA ALA A 4 2.97 -3.56 17.74
C ALA A 4 3.85 -4.52 16.90
N GLU A 5 3.63 -5.83 17.04
CA GLU A 5 4.29 -6.84 16.21
C GLU A 5 3.98 -6.67 14.72
N GLN A 6 2.73 -6.35 14.36
CA GLN A 6 2.37 -6.11 12.95
C GLN A 6 3.07 -4.86 12.40
N VAL A 7 3.21 -3.80 13.19
CA VAL A 7 3.95 -2.59 12.80
C VAL A 7 5.43 -2.91 12.57
N GLU A 8 6.06 -3.65 13.47
CA GLU A 8 7.48 -4.02 13.32
C GLU A 8 7.71 -4.97 12.13
N LEU A 9 6.79 -5.91 11.88
CA LEU A 9 6.85 -6.76 10.69
C LEU A 9 6.78 -5.95 9.39
N ILE A 10 5.91 -4.93 9.32
CA ILE A 10 5.82 -4.07 8.14
C ILE A 10 7.08 -3.25 7.96
N LYS A 11 7.62 -2.71 9.06
CA LYS A 11 8.88 -1.97 9.04
C LYS A 11 10.02 -2.82 8.51
N GLY A 12 10.16 -4.06 8.99
CA GLY A 12 11.17 -5.00 8.51
C GLY A 12 11.05 -5.29 7.01
N LYS A 13 9.82 -5.53 6.51
CA LYS A 13 9.60 -5.70 5.06
C LYS A 13 9.98 -4.45 4.26
N TYR A 14 9.61 -3.27 4.77
CA TYR A 14 9.88 -2.00 4.10
C TYR A 14 11.37 -1.71 4.01
N GLU A 15 12.11 -1.87 5.10
CA GLU A 15 13.56 -1.66 5.14
C GLU A 15 14.30 -2.61 4.19
N ALA A 16 13.86 -3.87 4.11
CA ALA A 16 14.44 -4.87 3.22
C ALA A 16 14.29 -4.53 1.73
N LEU A 17 13.21 -3.83 1.34
CA LEU A 17 12.91 -3.48 -0.06
C LEU A 17 13.15 -2.00 -0.39
N ARG A 18 13.45 -1.17 0.61
CA ARG A 18 13.53 0.30 0.48
C ARG A 18 14.41 0.76 -0.69
N ALA A 19 15.55 0.10 -0.89
CA ALA A 19 16.53 0.48 -1.91
C ALA A 19 16.04 0.18 -3.33
N GLU A 20 15.15 -0.81 -3.49
CA GLU A 20 14.59 -1.23 -4.77
C GLU A 20 13.35 -0.40 -5.16
N PHE A 21 12.75 0.31 -4.21
CA PHE A 21 11.56 1.09 -4.46
C PHE A 21 11.88 2.42 -5.15
N ASP A 22 11.26 2.62 -6.31
CA ASP A 22 10.97 3.95 -6.82
C ASP A 22 9.78 4.60 -6.07
N GLU A 23 9.42 5.82 -6.44
CA GLU A 23 8.32 6.55 -5.79
C GLU A 23 6.96 5.85 -5.96
N ARG A 24 6.73 5.21 -7.12
CA ARG A 24 5.43 4.60 -7.45
C ARG A 24 5.27 3.25 -6.75
N SER A 25 6.25 2.37 -6.88
CA SER A 25 6.30 1.05 -6.25
C SER A 25 6.21 1.16 -4.73
N ARG A 26 6.90 2.15 -4.14
CA ARG A 26 6.76 2.49 -2.71
C ARG A 26 5.31 2.80 -2.33
N ARG A 27 4.64 3.71 -3.05
CA ARG A 27 3.23 4.05 -2.81
C ARG A 27 2.31 2.85 -2.91
N LEU A 28 2.45 2.06 -3.98
CA LEU A 28 1.57 0.91 -4.23
C LEU A 28 1.77 -0.18 -3.19
N TRP A 29 3.03 -0.49 -2.83
CA TRP A 29 3.33 -1.48 -1.81
C TRP A 29 2.77 -1.08 -0.45
N SER A 30 2.99 0.17 -0.01
CA SER A 30 2.44 0.67 1.26
C SER A 30 0.91 0.65 1.27
N ALA A 31 0.27 0.95 0.14
CA ALA A 31 -1.18 0.87 0.00
C ALA A 31 -1.71 -0.57 0.09
N VAL A 32 -0.99 -1.56 -0.47
CA VAL A 32 -1.33 -2.98 -0.34
C VAL A 32 -1.25 -3.42 1.11
N GLU A 33 -0.15 -3.14 1.82
CA GLU A 33 -0.02 -3.50 3.24
C GLU A 33 -1.11 -2.82 4.10
N ALA A 34 -1.41 -1.54 3.83
CA ALA A 34 -2.48 -0.83 4.53
C ALA A 34 -3.86 -1.44 4.29
N ASN A 35 -4.15 -1.87 3.04
CA ASN A 35 -5.41 -2.54 2.71
C ASN A 35 -5.54 -3.89 3.41
N SER A 36 -4.45 -4.66 3.50
CA SER A 36 -4.41 -5.98 4.15
C SER A 36 -4.72 -5.91 5.66
N LEU A 37 -4.35 -4.80 6.31
CA LEU A 37 -4.65 -4.55 7.72
C LEU A 37 -6.08 -4.04 7.98
N GLY A 38 -6.75 -3.48 6.96
CA GLY A 38 -8.09 -2.92 7.10
C GLY A 38 -8.12 -1.61 7.91
N TYR A 39 -9.03 -1.51 8.89
CA TYR A 39 -9.19 -0.28 9.67
C TYR A 39 -7.94 0.04 10.49
N GLY A 40 -7.45 1.28 10.38
CA GLY A 40 -6.19 1.72 11.00
C GLY A 40 -4.93 1.35 10.22
N GLY A 41 -5.03 0.58 9.14
CA GLY A 41 -3.88 0.11 8.36
C GLY A 41 -3.03 1.25 7.79
N VAL A 42 -3.65 2.34 7.36
CA VAL A 42 -2.92 3.53 6.86
C VAL A 42 -2.04 4.14 7.95
N VAL A 43 -2.55 4.26 9.18
CA VAL A 43 -1.81 4.81 10.32
C VAL A 43 -0.66 3.89 10.69
N ALA A 44 -0.92 2.58 10.79
CA ALA A 44 0.10 1.59 11.13
C ALA A 44 1.24 1.51 10.11
N VAL A 45 0.91 1.59 8.81
CA VAL A 45 1.95 1.61 7.75
C VAL A 45 2.70 2.93 7.74
N ALA A 46 2.03 4.06 8.01
CA ALA A 46 2.71 5.35 8.13
C ALA A 46 3.72 5.33 9.29
N GLU A 47 3.34 4.78 10.44
CA GLU A 47 4.20 4.57 11.59
C GLU A 47 5.40 3.66 11.25
N ALA A 48 5.16 2.53 10.61
CA ALA A 48 6.20 1.57 10.25
C ALA A 48 7.22 2.10 9.23
N THR A 49 6.79 2.96 8.30
CA THR A 49 7.59 3.36 7.12
C THR A 49 8.07 4.80 7.14
N GLY A 50 7.48 5.65 7.99
CA GLY A 50 7.70 7.10 8.00
C GLY A 50 7.07 7.85 6.81
N LEU A 51 6.27 7.17 6.00
CA LEU A 51 5.57 7.81 4.88
C LEU A 51 4.36 8.61 5.35
N ALA A 52 4.08 9.72 4.67
CA ALA A 52 2.86 10.47 4.90
C ALA A 52 1.62 9.61 4.60
N GLU A 53 0.58 9.70 5.43
CA GLU A 53 -0.68 8.99 5.17
C GLU A 53 -1.29 9.34 3.81
N SER A 54 -1.11 10.59 3.36
CA SER A 54 -1.57 11.04 2.03
C SER A 54 -0.91 10.26 0.90
N THR A 55 0.37 9.93 1.03
CA THR A 55 1.14 9.10 0.09
C THR A 55 0.57 7.67 0.01
N ILE A 56 0.21 7.09 1.16
CA ILE A 56 -0.40 5.76 1.23
C ILE A 56 -1.80 5.76 0.62
N ARG A 57 -2.63 6.76 0.95
CA ARG A 57 -3.99 6.93 0.41
C ARG A 57 -3.97 7.16 -1.10
N LEU A 58 -2.99 7.90 -1.61
CA LEU A 58 -2.78 8.05 -3.05
C LEU A 58 -2.50 6.70 -3.71
N GLY A 59 -1.61 5.88 -3.12
CA GLY A 59 -1.39 4.50 -3.58
C GLY A 59 -2.67 3.66 -3.59
N GLN A 60 -3.54 3.79 -2.58
CA GLN A 60 -4.83 3.08 -2.55
C GLN A 60 -5.75 3.52 -3.68
N GLN A 61 -5.79 4.82 -4.01
CA GLN A 61 -6.56 5.34 -5.14
C GLN A 61 -6.00 4.82 -6.47
N GLU A 62 -4.67 4.79 -6.64
CA GLU A 62 -4.03 4.24 -7.82
C GLU A 62 -4.32 2.75 -8.02
N LEU A 63 -4.32 1.94 -6.96
CA LEU A 63 -4.68 0.53 -7.02
C LEU A 63 -6.15 0.34 -7.45
N LYS A 64 -7.07 1.14 -6.90
CA LYS A 64 -8.49 1.11 -7.29
C LYS A 64 -8.68 1.48 -8.76
N ALA A 65 -7.97 2.49 -9.24
CA ALA A 65 -8.03 2.92 -10.64
C ALA A 65 -7.52 1.84 -11.60
N GLN A 66 -6.46 1.10 -11.22
CA GLN A 66 -5.95 -0.03 -12.01
C GLN A 66 -6.97 -1.17 -12.14
N VAL A 67 -7.63 -1.53 -11.04
CA VAL A 67 -8.69 -2.57 -11.07
C VAL A 67 -9.84 -2.13 -11.98
N GLY A 68 -10.23 -0.85 -11.95
CA GLY A 68 -11.24 -0.30 -12.86
C GLY A 68 -10.81 -0.39 -14.33
N SER A 69 -9.58 0.03 -14.64
CA SER A 69 -9.03 -0.04 -15.99
C SER A 69 -8.94 -1.48 -16.52
N ALA A 70 -8.49 -2.43 -15.69
CA ALA A 70 -8.39 -3.83 -16.06
C ALA A 70 -9.76 -4.46 -16.39
N ARG A 71 -10.81 -4.15 -15.61
CA ARG A 71 -12.17 -4.63 -15.88
C ARG A 71 -12.71 -4.10 -17.20
N THR A 72 -12.54 -2.81 -17.49
CA THR A 72 -13.00 -2.21 -18.75
C THR A 72 -12.32 -2.83 -19.98
N ILE A 73 -11.03 -3.19 -19.89
CA ILE A 73 -10.32 -3.87 -20.98
C ILE A 73 -10.85 -5.30 -21.17
N GLN A 74 -11.16 -6.00 -20.10
CA GLN A 74 -11.67 -7.37 -20.15
C GLN A 74 -13.12 -7.44 -20.69
N GLU A 75 -13.97 -6.46 -20.35
CA GLU A 75 -15.36 -6.37 -20.84
C GLU A 75 -15.46 -6.03 -22.33
N ARG A 76 -14.48 -5.30 -22.89
CA ARG A 76 -14.43 -4.95 -24.32
C ARG A 76 -13.89 -6.06 -25.23
N ARG A 77 -13.40 -7.16 -24.66
CA ARG A 77 -12.86 -8.31 -25.39
C ARG A 77 -13.90 -9.43 -25.61
N ILE A 78 -15.18 -9.18 -25.33
CA ILE A 78 -16.29 -10.11 -25.49
C ILE A 78 -17.17 -9.66 -26.66
#